data_AF-A0A9J7DLD7-F1
#
_entry.id   AF-A0A9J7DLD7-F1
#
_cell.length_a   1.000
_cell.length_b   1.000
_cell.length_c   1.000
_cell.angle_alpha   90.00
_cell.angle_beta   90.00
_cell.angle_gamma   90.00
#
_symmetry.space_group_name_H-M   'P 1'
#
loop_
_entity.id
_entity.type
_entity.pdbx_description
1 polymer ?
#
loop_
_entity_poly.entity_id
_entity_poly.type
_entity_poly.pdbx_seq_one_letter_code
_entity_poly.pdbx_strand_id
1 'polypeptide(L)'
;MKGTINTYIIMNMGQGEVCQVCYGIHHLRNCPAFQVMTVEQRESVVLARKYCKNCLGRNHVARFCSWPGTCRMCGSRHNTMLHRSAVASLIDSSIGFGKYHPFANQ
;
A
#
# COMPACT_ATOMS: atom_id res chain seq x y z
N MET A 1 -7.62 1.39 -48.55
CA MET A 1 -8.32 1.08 -47.29
C MET A 1 -7.33 0.42 -46.32
N LYS A 2 -6.75 1.18 -45.40
CA LYS A 2 -6.07 0.65 -44.20
C LYS A 2 -6.42 1.63 -43.08
N GLY A 3 -7.56 1.38 -42.45
CA GLY A 3 -8.00 2.14 -41.28
C GLY A 3 -7.15 1.71 -40.10
N THR A 4 -6.32 2.61 -39.59
CA THR A 4 -5.70 2.44 -38.27
C THR A 4 -6.48 3.34 -37.33
N ILE A 5 -7.02 2.70 -36.30
CA ILE A 5 -7.98 3.27 -35.36
C ILE A 5 -7.28 4.38 -34.60
N ASN A 6 -7.78 5.61 -34.75
CA ASN A 6 -7.42 6.75 -33.93
C ASN A 6 -8.04 6.54 -32.53
N THR A 7 -7.32 5.85 -31.63
CA THR A 7 -7.70 5.73 -30.22
C THR A 7 -7.30 7.01 -29.49
N TYR A 8 -8.07 8.05 -29.77
CA TYR A 8 -8.29 9.21 -28.91
C TYR A 8 -8.61 8.71 -27.49
N ILE A 9 -7.63 8.65 -26.59
CA ILE A 9 -7.77 9.09 -25.19
C ILE A 9 -6.37 9.46 -24.68
N ILE A 10 -5.99 10.73 -24.85
CA ILE A 10 -4.98 11.35 -23.99
C ILE A 10 -5.61 11.35 -22.59
N MET A 11 -5.34 10.31 -21.78
CA MET A 11 -5.74 10.25 -20.38
C MET A 11 -4.88 11.23 -19.59
N ASN A 12 -5.20 12.51 -19.69
CA ASN A 12 -4.85 13.51 -18.70
C ASN A 12 -5.76 13.28 -17.47
N MET A 13 -5.51 12.19 -16.75
CA MET A 13 -6.13 11.92 -15.46
C MET A 13 -5.11 12.26 -14.38
N GLY A 14 -5.47 13.14 -13.44
CA GLY A 14 -4.63 13.52 -12.31
C GLY A 14 -3.99 12.31 -11.65
N GLN A 15 -2.72 12.48 -11.26
CA GLN A 15 -1.77 11.45 -10.83
C GLN A 15 -2.35 10.39 -9.87
N GLY A 16 -2.95 9.33 -10.42
CA GLY A 16 -3.52 8.21 -9.68
C GLY A 16 -3.64 6.99 -10.57
N GLU A 17 -3.06 5.86 -10.13
CA GLU A 17 -3.24 4.57 -10.79
C GLU A 17 -4.55 3.91 -10.32
N VAL A 18 -5.09 2.96 -11.11
CA VAL A 18 -6.22 2.13 -10.66
C VAL A 18 -5.77 1.27 -9.48
N CYS A 19 -6.37 1.54 -8.33
CA CYS A 19 -6.12 0.83 -7.09
C CYS A 19 -6.59 -0.62 -7.23
N GLN A 20 -5.65 -1.56 -7.13
CA GLN A 20 -5.97 -2.98 -7.24
C GLN A 20 -6.76 -3.53 -6.04
N VAL A 21 -7.02 -2.73 -4.99
CA VAL A 21 -7.76 -3.14 -3.79
C VAL A 21 -9.25 -2.85 -3.90
N CYS A 22 -9.62 -1.62 -4.26
CA CYS A 22 -11.00 -1.18 -4.31
C CYS A 22 -11.43 -0.68 -5.70
N TYR A 23 -10.56 -0.79 -6.70
CA TYR A 23 -10.79 -0.38 -8.09
C TYR A 23 -11.06 1.12 -8.30
N GLY A 24 -10.81 1.96 -7.30
CA GLY A 24 -10.83 3.42 -7.41
C GLY A 24 -9.55 4.00 -8.02
N ILE A 25 -9.56 5.28 -8.39
CA ILE A 25 -8.40 5.99 -8.95
C ILE A 25 -7.65 6.68 -7.81
N HIS A 26 -6.61 6.03 -7.29
CA HIS A 26 -5.71 6.57 -6.26
C HIS A 26 -4.51 5.63 -6.02
N HIS A 27 -3.43 6.17 -5.45
CA HIS A 27 -2.36 5.33 -4.90
C HIS A 27 -2.84 4.48 -3.73
N LEU A 28 -2.24 3.30 -3.54
CA LEU A 28 -2.60 2.35 -2.47
C LEU A 28 -2.59 2.99 -1.06
N ARG A 29 -1.66 3.91 -0.79
CA ARG A 29 -1.57 4.67 0.47
C ARG A 29 -2.86 5.43 0.82
N ASN A 30 -3.58 5.87 -0.21
CA ASN A 30 -4.80 6.66 -0.09
C ASN A 30 -6.07 5.81 -0.19
N CYS A 31 -5.94 4.47 -0.29
CA CYS A 31 -7.07 3.57 -0.43
C CYS A 31 -7.78 3.37 0.92
N PRO A 32 -9.06 3.77 1.07
CA PRO A 32 -9.79 3.61 2.33
C PRO A 32 -9.90 2.14 2.76
N ALA A 33 -10.14 1.24 1.80
CA ALA A 33 -10.23 -0.20 2.06
C ALA A 33 -8.89 -0.78 2.57
N PHE A 34 -7.76 -0.26 2.11
CA PHE A 34 -6.44 -0.67 2.59
C PHE A 34 -6.11 -0.08 3.97
N GLN A 35 -6.55 1.15 4.25
CA GLN A 35 -6.32 1.81 5.54
C GLN A 35 -7.07 1.13 6.70
N VAL A 36 -8.22 0.49 6.46
CA VAL A 36 -8.96 -0.24 7.51
C VAL A 36 -8.48 -1.69 7.73
N MET A 37 -7.59 -2.21 6.87
CA MET A 37 -7.03 -3.55 7.02
C MET A 37 -6.05 -3.65 8.19
N THR A 38 -5.94 -4.85 8.79
CA THR A 38 -4.87 -5.17 9.76
C THR A 38 -3.51 -5.19 9.08
N VAL A 39 -2.42 -5.16 9.87
CA VAL A 39 -1.05 -5.19 9.32
C VAL A 39 -0.83 -6.47 8.51
N GLU A 40 -1.30 -7.61 8.97
CA GLU A 40 -1.22 -8.93 8.31
C GLU A 40 -1.92 -8.90 6.95
N GLN A 41 -3.14 -8.35 6.92
CA GLN A 41 -3.92 -8.20 5.69
C GLN A 41 -3.20 -7.26 4.70
N ARG A 42 -2.65 -6.14 5.19
CA ARG A 42 -1.89 -5.20 4.36
C ARG A 42 -0.65 -5.86 3.76
N GLU A 43 0.12 -6.60 4.56
CA GLU A 43 1.30 -7.35 4.10
C GLU A 43 0.92 -8.37 3.01
N SER A 44 -0.17 -9.09 3.22
CA SER A 44 -0.69 -10.09 2.28
C SER A 44 -1.11 -9.44 0.97
N VAL A 45 -1.81 -8.30 1.02
CA VAL A 45 -2.20 -7.52 -0.17
C VAL A 45 -0.98 -6.99 -0.91
N VAL A 46 0.00 -6.43 -0.19
CA VAL A 46 1.22 -5.88 -0.78
C VAL A 46 2.01 -6.97 -1.49
N LEU A 47 2.13 -8.16 -0.89
CA LEU A 47 2.78 -9.31 -1.50
C LEU A 47 2.01 -9.84 -2.72
N ALA A 48 0.72 -10.15 -2.54
CA ALA A 48 -0.12 -10.76 -3.58
C ALA A 48 -0.28 -9.88 -4.81
N ARG A 49 -0.42 -8.56 -4.61
CA ARG A 49 -0.61 -7.58 -5.69
C ARG A 49 0.68 -6.88 -6.12
N LYS A 50 1.84 -7.36 -5.64
CA LYS A 50 3.19 -6.92 -6.03
C LYS A 50 3.40 -5.41 -5.87
N TYR A 51 2.91 -4.86 -4.77
CA TYR A 51 3.25 -3.49 -4.38
C TYR A 51 4.63 -3.46 -3.73
N CYS A 52 5.36 -2.36 -3.93
CA CYS A 52 6.60 -2.11 -3.23
C CYS A 52 6.32 -1.93 -1.74
N LYS A 53 6.94 -2.76 -0.88
CA LYS A 53 6.80 -2.65 0.59
C LYS A 53 7.21 -1.29 1.16
N ASN A 54 8.02 -0.51 0.45
CA ASN A 54 8.47 0.81 0.92
C ASN A 54 7.50 1.95 0.56
N CYS A 55 7.29 2.19 -0.73
CA CYS A 55 6.48 3.33 -1.18
C CYS A 55 5.00 2.97 -1.46
N LEU A 56 4.63 1.68 -1.44
CA LEU A 56 3.34 1.15 -1.87
C LEU A 56 2.97 1.50 -3.33
N GLY A 57 3.97 1.82 -4.15
CA GLY A 57 3.83 1.95 -5.60
C GLY A 57 3.98 0.61 -6.30
N ARG A 58 3.65 0.58 -7.59
CA ARG A 58 3.82 -0.58 -8.46
C ARG A 58 5.11 -0.45 -9.29
N ASN A 59 5.43 -1.48 -10.05
CA ASN A 59 6.55 -1.52 -11.02
C ASN A 59 7.96 -1.74 -10.44
N HIS A 60 8.12 -1.88 -9.12
CA HIS A 60 9.40 -2.22 -8.50
C HIS A 60 9.23 -2.89 -7.14
N VAL A 61 10.29 -3.53 -6.65
CA VAL A 61 10.39 -4.07 -5.28
C VAL A 61 11.19 -3.13 -4.37
N ALA A 62 11.05 -3.27 -3.05
CA ALA A 62 11.66 -2.38 -2.06
C ALA A 62 13.20 -2.20 -2.22
N ARG A 63 13.90 -3.24 -2.69
CA ARG A 63 15.35 -3.18 -2.98
C ARG A 63 15.70 -2.14 -4.06
N PHE A 64 14.82 -1.94 -5.04
CA PHE A 64 15.00 -1.00 -6.16
C PHE A 64 14.14 0.27 -6.01
N CYS A 65 13.58 0.50 -4.82
CA CYS A 65 12.75 1.66 -4.56
C CYS A 65 13.61 2.91 -4.42
N SER A 66 13.44 3.86 -5.34
CA SER A 66 14.12 5.16 -5.33
C SER A 66 13.55 6.14 -4.31
N TRP A 67 12.34 5.89 -3.80
CA TRP A 67 11.75 6.73 -2.75
C TRP A 67 12.56 6.58 -1.45
N PRO A 68 13.06 7.69 -0.88
CA PRO A 68 13.93 7.65 0.29
C PRO A 68 13.19 7.43 1.60
N GLY A 69 11.85 7.48 1.59
CA GLY A 69 11.05 7.33 2.79
C GLY A 69 11.28 6.00 3.49
N THR A 70 11.25 6.03 4.81
CA THR A 70 11.40 4.89 5.71
C THR A 70 10.23 4.84 6.68
N CYS A 71 10.15 3.76 7.44
CA CYS A 71 9.16 3.61 8.49
C CYS A 71 9.40 4.65 9.59
N ARG A 72 8.38 5.44 9.93
CA ARG A 72 8.46 6.46 10.97
C ARG A 72 8.57 5.86 12.39
N MET A 73 8.22 4.59 12.56
CA MET A 73 8.23 3.90 13.85
C MET A 73 9.56 3.20 14.16
N CYS A 74 10.26 2.70 13.15
CA CYS A 74 11.49 1.90 13.35
C CYS A 74 12.65 2.27 12.42
N GLY A 75 12.48 3.25 11.53
CA GLY A 75 13.53 3.71 10.60
C GLY A 75 13.87 2.74 9.47
N SER A 76 13.32 1.52 9.45
CA SER A 76 13.63 0.52 8.41
C SER A 76 12.94 0.83 7.06
N ARG A 77 13.44 0.23 5.97
CA ARG A 77 12.91 0.40 4.60
C ARG A 77 11.58 -0.32 4.35
N HIS A 78 10.51 0.18 4.95
CA HIS A 78 9.13 -0.19 4.65
C HIS A 78 8.18 0.97 4.91
N ASN A 79 6.97 0.92 4.33
CA ASN A 79 5.93 1.89 4.60
C ASN A 79 5.44 1.77 6.05
N THR A 80 5.23 2.89 6.75
CA THR A 80 4.75 2.87 8.15
C THR A 80 3.43 2.10 8.33
N MET A 81 2.58 2.03 7.29
CA MET A 81 1.36 1.24 7.31
C MET A 81 1.58 -0.28 7.41
N LEU A 82 2.81 -0.75 7.18
CA LEU A 82 3.24 -2.15 7.29
C LEU A 82 4.08 -2.41 8.54
N HIS A 83 4.21 -1.42 9.45
CA HIS A 83 5.02 -1.61 10.65
C HIS A 83 4.36 -2.61 11.60
N ARG A 84 5.09 -3.70 11.91
CA ARG A 84 4.73 -4.66 12.95
C ARG A 84 5.53 -4.32 14.22
N SER A 85 4.83 -3.92 15.28
CA SER A 85 5.50 -3.69 16.57
C SER A 85 5.88 -5.03 17.20
N ALA A 86 7.06 -5.12 17.81
CA ALA A 86 7.50 -6.35 18.48
C ALA A 86 6.50 -6.79 19.56
N VAL A 87 5.84 -5.82 20.21
CA VAL A 87 4.76 -6.08 21.16
C VAL A 87 3.58 -6.77 20.48
N ALA A 88 3.12 -6.28 19.33
CA ALA A 88 2.01 -6.88 18.57
C ALA A 88 2.29 -8.34 18.15
N SER A 89 3.54 -8.66 17.82
CA SER A 89 3.93 -10.05 17.50
C SER A 89 3.89 -11.00 18.70
N LEU A 90 3.96 -10.49 19.93
CA LEU A 90 3.93 -11.31 21.16
C LEU A 90 2.50 -11.52 21.69
N ILE A 91 1.58 -10.57 21.46
CA ILE A 91 0.17 -10.68 21.86
C ILE A 91 -0.68 -11.52 20.90
N ASP A 92 -0.28 -11.69 19.63
CA ASP A 92 -1.00 -12.50 18.64
C ASP A 92 -1.02 -14.00 18.98
N SER A 93 0.01 -14.49 19.68
CA SER A 93 0.09 -15.90 20.10
C SER A 93 -0.78 -16.26 21.30
N SER A 94 -1.45 -15.28 21.94
CA SER A 94 -2.12 -15.54 23.23
C SER A 94 -3.55 -15.01 23.39
N ILE A 95 -4.04 -14.02 22.62
CA ILE A 95 -5.40 -13.51 22.82
C ILE A 95 -6.12 -13.18 21.51
N GLY A 96 -7.22 -13.90 21.26
CA GLY A 96 -8.24 -13.50 20.29
C GLY A 96 -9.02 -12.27 20.79
N PHE A 97 -9.42 -11.42 19.82
CA PHE A 97 -10.25 -10.21 19.91
C PHE A 97 -9.55 -8.84 19.98
N GLY A 98 -9.83 -8.03 18.94
CA GLY A 98 -10.42 -6.71 19.17
C GLY A 98 -9.49 -5.50 19.11
N LYS A 99 -9.38 -4.91 17.91
CA LYS A 99 -9.27 -3.47 17.64
C LYS A 99 -8.22 -2.69 18.45
N TYR A 100 -6.98 -2.62 17.95
CA TYR A 100 -6.07 -1.54 18.31
C TYR A 100 -5.91 -0.55 17.14
N HIS A 101 -6.59 0.60 17.25
CA HIS A 101 -6.37 1.78 16.42
C HIS A 101 -5.67 2.85 17.26
N PRO A 102 -4.43 3.23 16.90
CA PRO A 102 -4.09 4.64 17.01
C PRO A 102 -3.36 5.11 15.75
N PHE A 103 -4.10 5.78 14.88
CA PHE A 103 -3.51 6.81 14.02
C PHE A 103 -4.23 8.11 14.33
N ALA A 104 -3.64 8.90 15.24
CA ALA A 104 -3.90 10.33 15.33
C ALA A 104 -3.23 10.99 14.12
N ASN A 105 -4.05 11.70 13.37
CA ASN A 105 -3.71 12.43 12.17
C ASN A 105 -2.84 13.65 12.51
N GLN A 106 -1.64 13.74 11.94
CA GLN A 106 -0.85 14.96 11.74
C GLN A 106 -0.15 14.85 10.39
#